data_AF-A0A0Y9T8P3-F1
#
_entry.id   AF-A0A0Y9T8P3-F1
#
_cell.length_a   1.000
_cell.length_b   1.000
_cell.length_c   1.000
_cell.angle_alpha   90.00
_cell.angle_beta   90.00
_cell.angle_gamma   90.00
#
_symmetry.space_group_name_H-M   'P 1'
#
loop_
_entity.id
_entity.type
_entity.pdbx_description
1 polymer ?
#
loop_
_entity_poly.entity_id
_entity_poly.type
_entity_poly.pdbx_seq_one_letter_code
_entity_poly.pdbx_strand_id
1 'polypeptide(L)'
;MKFDLINIFFLLVLFFFFKKYDFLNVSKKHTYNFLNGNIIRKKEKYSSKNFKCKVEGIEYKVQNVDNSIEFYNNVLGFQVAEKGDNYAKLILGNNEAYIKLIKNEDKFIIGEHSFLGLGIHLKEFDLKKVNIYKGHIEDELDKRPITACILPDEDAQVRRFWTNCFITDPDGYGIEVILEEDVPKLNRIRLYTTSTKDSQKFYSDILGMDLVKIQSHLEEISYPWNIYGGMSYYFSNKNNSTILQLAYAYDENKLHMGNSLGNLILSFQDLNTLEKRLKENNIKIIKSNGEIIVKDLDGYNICLKQITKLKKGTTKL
;
A
#
# COMPACT_ATOMS: atom_id res chain seq x y z
N MET A 1 29.74 -75.05 3.57
CA MET A 1 29.85 -73.62 3.94
C MET A 1 28.71 -73.27 4.85
N LYS A 2 29.01 -73.03 6.14
CA LYS A 2 28.05 -72.65 7.17
C LYS A 2 27.65 -71.20 6.91
N PHE A 3 26.37 -70.94 6.67
CA PHE A 3 25.83 -69.58 6.66
C PHE A 3 25.61 -69.17 8.12
N ASP A 4 26.34 -68.15 8.55
CA ASP A 4 26.39 -67.68 9.92
C ASP A 4 25.03 -67.15 10.40
N LEU A 5 24.47 -67.81 11.41
CA LEU A 5 23.28 -67.41 12.17
C LEU A 5 23.42 -66.04 12.88
N ILE A 6 24.60 -65.43 12.85
CA ILE A 6 24.96 -64.21 13.60
C ILE A 6 24.30 -62.95 13.01
N ASN A 7 24.00 -62.91 11.70
CA ASN A 7 23.41 -61.72 11.08
C ASN A 7 21.88 -61.61 11.22
N ILE A 8 21.18 -62.72 11.49
CA ILE A 8 19.72 -62.70 11.72
C ILE A 8 19.41 -62.23 13.15
N PHE A 9 20.29 -62.54 14.11
CA PHE A 9 20.12 -62.10 15.50
C PHE A 9 20.31 -60.58 15.65
N PHE A 10 21.23 -59.98 14.89
CA PHE A 10 21.46 -58.52 14.91
C PHE A 10 20.28 -57.74 14.32
N LEU A 11 19.61 -58.26 13.28
CA LEU A 11 18.41 -57.64 12.71
C LEU A 11 17.19 -57.74 13.66
N LEU A 12 17.06 -58.84 14.40
CA LEU A 12 15.98 -59.03 15.38
C LEU A 12 16.17 -58.18 16.64
N VAL A 13 17.42 -57.98 17.09
CA VAL A 13 17.70 -57.09 18.22
C VAL A 13 17.43 -55.63 17.86
N LEU A 14 17.72 -55.18 16.63
CA LEU A 14 17.36 -53.83 16.18
C LEU A 14 15.83 -53.61 16.17
N PHE A 15 15.05 -54.64 15.83
CA PHE A 15 13.58 -54.58 15.84
C PHE A 15 12.98 -54.56 17.26
N PHE A 16 13.68 -55.11 18.26
CA PHE A 16 13.23 -55.07 19.66
C PHE A 16 13.64 -53.80 20.41
N PHE A 17 14.67 -53.06 19.94
CA PHE A 17 15.05 -51.76 20.52
C PHE A 17 14.21 -50.57 20.03
N PHE A 18 13.42 -50.71 18.97
CA PHE A 18 12.45 -49.68 18.56
C PHE A 18 11.10 -49.76 19.29
N LYS A 19 10.88 -50.73 20.18
CA LYS A 19 9.66 -50.81 21.02
C LYS A 19 9.69 -49.96 22.30
N LYS A 20 10.66 -49.04 22.44
CA LYS A 20 10.79 -48.14 23.60
C LYS A 20 11.06 -46.68 23.20
N TYR A 21 10.42 -46.21 22.12
CA TYR A 21 10.20 -44.79 21.91
C TYR A 21 8.74 -44.46 22.25
N ASP A 22 8.49 -44.23 23.53
CA ASP A 22 7.28 -43.62 24.09
C ASP A 22 7.20 -42.12 23.74
N PHE A 23 7.21 -41.78 22.45
CA PHE A 23 7.00 -40.40 21.99
C PHE A 23 5.98 -40.25 20.86
N LEU A 24 5.23 -41.31 20.55
CA LEU A 24 4.11 -41.25 19.60
C LEU A 24 2.80 -41.77 20.22
N ASN A 25 2.62 -41.54 21.53
CA ASN A 25 1.36 -41.78 22.22
C ASN A 25 0.93 -40.57 23.05
N VAL A 26 0.98 -39.37 22.44
CA VAL A 26 0.16 -38.26 22.92
C VAL A 26 -1.26 -38.56 22.49
N SER A 27 -2.00 -39.15 23.42
CA SER A 27 -3.46 -39.17 23.45
C SER A 27 -4.02 -37.86 22.86
N LYS A 28 -4.70 -37.99 21.71
CA LYS A 28 -5.61 -36.97 21.18
C LYS A 28 -6.71 -36.71 22.21
N LYS A 29 -6.45 -35.81 23.16
CA LYS A 29 -7.44 -35.09 23.97
C LYS A 29 -6.78 -34.03 24.85
N HIS A 30 -6.21 -33.02 24.20
CA HIS A 30 -6.40 -31.66 24.71
C HIS A 30 -7.11 -30.88 23.61
N THR A 31 -8.43 -30.90 23.66
CA THR A 31 -9.21 -29.79 23.14
C THR A 31 -8.74 -28.56 23.91
N TYR A 32 -7.92 -27.72 23.28
CA TYR A 32 -7.76 -26.36 23.76
C TYR A 32 -9.16 -25.74 23.71
N ASN A 33 -9.78 -25.59 24.89
CA ASN A 33 -10.97 -24.79 25.05
C ASN A 33 -10.59 -23.30 24.88
N PHE A 34 -10.12 -22.93 23.68
CA PHE A 34 -9.85 -21.54 23.33
C PHE A 34 -11.13 -20.74 23.06
N LEU A 35 -12.29 -21.40 23.16
CA LEU A 35 -13.61 -20.83 22.90
C LEU A 35 -14.63 -21.15 24.01
N ASN A 36 -14.19 -21.19 25.28
CA ASN A 36 -15.13 -21.27 26.41
C ASN A 36 -14.94 -20.12 27.42
N GLY A 37 -14.70 -18.92 26.88
CA GLY A 37 -15.03 -17.69 27.57
C GLY A 37 -16.26 -17.09 26.92
N ASN A 38 -17.34 -16.92 27.68
CA ASN A 38 -18.43 -15.99 27.36
C ASN A 38 -17.89 -14.55 27.38
N ILE A 39 -16.94 -14.24 26.51
CA ILE A 39 -16.56 -12.89 26.13
C ILE A 39 -16.92 -12.78 24.65
N ILE A 40 -18.21 -12.93 24.37
CA ILE A 40 -18.81 -12.15 23.30
C ILE A 40 -18.70 -10.71 23.80
N ARG A 41 -17.52 -10.08 23.61
CA ARG A 41 -17.51 -8.65 23.41
C ARG A 41 -18.46 -8.46 22.24
N LYS A 42 -19.67 -7.97 22.53
CA LYS A 42 -20.51 -7.38 21.48
C LYS A 42 -19.53 -6.52 20.68
N LYS A 43 -19.24 -6.91 19.44
CA LYS A 43 -18.74 -5.96 18.46
C LYS A 43 -19.81 -4.89 18.50
N GLU A 44 -19.54 -3.78 19.17
CA GLU A 44 -20.29 -2.58 18.93
C GLU A 44 -20.20 -2.42 17.41
N LYS A 45 -21.30 -2.73 16.73
CA LYS A 45 -21.47 -2.35 15.34
C LYS A 45 -21.48 -0.84 15.41
N TYR A 46 -20.29 -0.24 15.34
CA TYR A 46 -20.15 1.12 14.89
C TYR A 46 -20.76 1.09 13.50
N SER A 47 -22.03 1.47 13.43
CA SER A 47 -22.68 1.89 12.20
C SER A 47 -21.95 3.16 11.77
N SER A 48 -20.72 3.00 11.27
CA SER A 48 -20.03 4.07 10.60
C SER A 48 -20.85 4.30 9.35
N LYS A 49 -21.56 5.43 9.29
CA LYS A 49 -21.99 5.95 8.00
C LYS A 49 -20.72 6.02 7.15
N ASN A 50 -20.63 5.20 6.11
CA ASN A 50 -19.46 5.24 5.22
C ASN A 50 -19.40 6.64 4.63
N PHE A 51 -18.42 7.42 5.08
CA PHE A 51 -18.14 8.71 4.48
C PHE A 51 -17.62 8.43 3.09
N LYS A 52 -18.28 8.99 2.06
CA LYS A 52 -17.78 8.87 0.70
C LYS A 52 -16.48 9.66 0.60
N CYS A 53 -15.37 8.93 0.67
CA CYS A 53 -14.00 9.43 0.57
C CYS A 53 -13.44 9.14 -0.82
N LYS A 54 -12.85 10.14 -1.47
CA LYS A 54 -12.05 9.96 -2.68
C LYS A 54 -10.59 10.23 -2.37
N VAL A 55 -9.72 9.29 -2.78
CA VAL A 55 -8.28 9.53 -2.85
C VAL A 55 -8.05 10.48 -4.03
N GLU A 56 -7.78 11.75 -3.74
CA GLU A 56 -7.76 12.78 -4.77
C GLU A 56 -6.36 13.08 -5.28
N GLY A 57 -5.32 12.96 -4.44
CA GLY A 57 -3.96 13.15 -4.89
C GLY A 57 -2.92 13.02 -3.80
N ILE A 58 -1.66 13.12 -4.21
CA ILE A 58 -0.49 13.16 -3.31
C ILE A 58 0.42 14.31 -3.74
N GLU A 59 0.95 15.04 -2.75
CA GLU A 59 1.91 16.12 -2.97
C GLU A 59 3.31 15.67 -2.50
N TYR A 60 4.34 15.98 -3.26
CA TYR A 60 5.73 15.78 -2.85
C TYR A 60 6.68 16.74 -3.57
N LYS A 61 7.86 16.92 -2.99
CA LYS A 61 8.85 17.90 -3.42
C LYS A 61 9.76 17.32 -4.50
N VAL A 62 10.15 18.16 -5.45
CA VAL A 62 11.08 17.81 -6.52
C VAL A 62 12.12 18.91 -6.68
N GLN A 63 13.34 18.56 -7.09
CA GLN A 63 14.39 19.56 -7.32
C GLN A 63 14.07 20.42 -8.55
N ASN A 64 13.52 19.81 -9.60
CA ASN A 64 13.21 20.49 -10.85
C ASN A 64 11.89 19.99 -11.44
N VAL A 65 10.85 20.82 -11.33
CA VAL A 65 9.50 20.51 -11.80
C VAL A 65 9.46 20.20 -13.30
N ASP A 66 10.24 20.88 -14.13
CA ASP A 66 10.24 20.64 -15.58
C ASP A 66 10.86 19.28 -15.93
N ASN A 67 11.98 18.90 -15.31
CA ASN A 67 12.56 17.57 -15.47
C ASN A 67 11.57 16.47 -15.04
N SER A 68 10.90 16.66 -13.90
CA SER A 68 9.92 15.69 -13.42
C SER A 68 8.70 15.62 -14.37
N ILE A 69 8.20 16.75 -14.90
CA ILE A 69 7.14 16.76 -15.92
C ILE A 69 7.57 15.95 -17.15
N GLU A 70 8.78 16.17 -17.66
CA GLU A 70 9.30 15.44 -18.83
C GLU A 70 9.37 13.94 -18.56
N PHE A 71 9.84 13.53 -17.38
CA PHE A 71 9.85 12.13 -16.97
C PHE A 71 8.43 11.54 -16.93
N TYR A 72 7.54 12.11 -16.12
CA TYR A 72 6.19 11.57 -15.94
C TYR A 72 5.38 11.56 -17.24
N ASN A 73 5.56 12.55 -18.12
CA ASN A 73 4.89 12.58 -19.42
C ASN A 73 5.48 11.55 -20.40
N ASN A 74 6.78 11.60 -20.65
CA ASN A 74 7.38 10.81 -21.73
C ASN A 74 7.61 9.33 -21.37
N VAL A 75 7.81 9.03 -20.09
CA VAL A 75 8.05 7.67 -19.57
C VAL A 75 6.73 6.99 -19.18
N LEU A 76 5.84 7.70 -18.50
CA LEU A 76 4.66 7.11 -17.85
C LEU A 76 3.32 7.58 -18.44
N GLY A 77 3.32 8.56 -19.35
CA GLY A 77 2.12 9.03 -20.04
C GLY A 77 1.26 10.03 -19.26
N PHE A 78 1.77 10.62 -18.18
CA PHE A 78 1.02 11.64 -17.45
C PHE A 78 0.83 12.92 -18.26
N GLN A 79 -0.28 13.59 -18.02
CA GLN A 79 -0.62 14.89 -18.59
C GLN A 79 -0.60 15.98 -17.51
N VAL A 80 -0.13 17.16 -17.89
CA VAL A 80 -0.15 18.34 -17.01
C VAL A 80 -1.58 18.89 -16.95
N ALA A 81 -2.23 18.78 -15.79
CA ALA A 81 -3.56 19.35 -15.55
C ALA A 81 -3.47 20.82 -15.13
N GLU A 82 -2.45 21.18 -14.37
CA GLU A 82 -2.23 22.52 -13.86
C GLU A 82 -0.72 22.75 -13.68
N LYS A 83 -0.24 23.93 -14.02
CA LYS A 83 1.16 24.33 -13.80
C LYS A 83 1.18 25.75 -13.24
N GLY A 84 1.84 25.92 -12.12
CA GLY A 84 2.17 27.23 -11.55
C GLY A 84 3.68 27.45 -11.54
N ASP A 85 4.11 28.57 -10.97
CA ASP A 85 5.54 28.96 -10.99
C ASP A 85 6.44 27.93 -10.28
N ASN A 86 5.96 27.35 -9.18
CA ASN A 86 6.72 26.44 -8.32
C ASN A 86 6.06 25.07 -8.16
N TYR A 87 5.07 24.71 -9.00
CA TYR A 87 4.43 23.41 -8.91
C TYR A 87 3.83 22.96 -10.23
N ALA A 88 3.65 21.65 -10.36
CA ALA A 88 2.85 21.06 -11.43
C ALA A 88 1.95 19.97 -10.87
N LYS A 89 0.71 19.94 -11.35
CA LYS A 89 -0.28 18.92 -11.05
C LYS A 89 -0.44 18.04 -12.27
N LEU A 90 -0.14 16.76 -12.14
CA LEU A 90 -0.18 15.78 -13.21
C LEU A 90 -1.28 14.74 -12.96
N ILE A 91 -1.91 14.30 -14.03
CA ILE A 91 -2.96 13.28 -14.05
C ILE A 91 -2.60 12.21 -15.09
N LEU A 92 -2.95 10.96 -14.84
CA LEU A 92 -2.72 9.87 -15.80
C LEU A 92 -4.02 9.47 -16.51
N GLY A 93 -5.07 9.22 -15.74
CA GLY A 93 -6.40 8.94 -16.28
C GLY A 93 -7.52 9.79 -15.68
N ASN A 94 -8.72 9.64 -16.24
CA ASN A 94 -9.91 10.32 -15.76
C ASN A 94 -10.37 9.76 -14.41
N ASN A 95 -10.73 10.65 -13.48
CA ASN A 95 -11.21 10.30 -12.14
C ASN A 95 -10.18 9.58 -11.24
N GLU A 96 -8.91 9.55 -11.63
CA GLU A 96 -7.80 9.07 -10.81
C GLU A 96 -7.30 10.15 -9.84
N ALA A 97 -6.45 9.73 -8.91
CA ALA A 97 -5.71 10.67 -8.08
C ALA A 97 -4.70 11.43 -8.95
N TYR A 98 -4.41 12.69 -8.59
CA TYR A 98 -3.31 13.44 -9.21
C TYR A 98 -2.03 13.32 -8.40
N ILE A 99 -0.90 13.54 -9.05
CA ILE A 99 0.36 13.85 -8.37
C ILE A 99 0.60 15.36 -8.46
N LYS A 100 1.04 15.98 -7.38
CA LYS A 100 1.39 17.40 -7.38
C LYS A 100 2.83 17.56 -6.92
N LEU A 101 3.66 17.91 -7.89
CA LEU A 101 5.09 18.12 -7.76
C LEU A 101 5.30 19.56 -7.31
N ILE A 102 6.03 19.75 -6.22
CA ILE A 102 6.30 21.08 -5.64
C ILE A 102 7.80 21.32 -5.73
N LYS A 103 8.21 22.39 -6.41
CA LYS A 103 9.61 22.79 -6.48
C LYS A 103 10.13 23.06 -5.08
N ASN A 104 11.24 22.43 -4.72
CA ASN A 104 12.01 22.79 -3.54
C ASN A 104 13.46 23.04 -3.94
N GLU A 105 13.91 24.27 -3.72
CA GLU A 105 15.28 24.70 -4.06
C GLU A 105 16.29 24.20 -3.02
N ASP A 106 15.84 23.95 -1.79
CA ASP A 106 16.66 23.38 -0.74
C ASP A 106 16.81 21.86 -0.88
N LYS A 107 17.94 21.33 -0.41
CA LYS A 107 18.13 19.88 -0.28
C LYS A 107 17.02 19.29 0.60
N PHE A 108 16.27 18.36 0.03
CA PHE A 108 15.31 17.55 0.76
C PHE A 108 15.79 16.10 0.84
N ILE A 109 15.23 15.38 1.81
CA ILE A 109 15.53 13.98 2.09
C ILE A 109 14.24 13.21 1.84
N ILE A 110 14.27 12.30 0.86
CA ILE A 110 13.26 11.27 0.72
C ILE A 110 13.47 10.29 1.88
N GLY A 111 12.47 10.18 2.74
CA GLY A 111 12.57 9.28 3.88
C GLY A 111 12.45 7.83 3.44
N GLU A 112 13.34 6.97 3.93
CA GLU A 112 13.39 5.53 3.65
C GLU A 112 12.04 4.85 3.89
N HIS A 113 11.30 5.26 4.92
CA HIS A 113 9.99 4.72 5.28
C HIS A 113 8.85 5.72 5.04
N SER A 114 9.03 6.70 4.15
CA SER A 114 8.04 7.76 3.93
C SER A 114 7.05 7.40 2.81
N PHE A 115 7.49 7.47 1.57
CA PHE A 115 6.69 7.26 0.38
C PHE A 115 7.28 6.05 -0.35
N LEU A 116 6.62 4.90 -0.18
CA LEU A 116 6.99 3.67 -0.88
C LEU A 116 6.85 3.86 -2.40
N GLY A 117 5.93 4.72 -2.82
CA GLY A 117 5.89 5.20 -4.19
C GLY A 117 4.53 5.14 -4.85
N LEU A 118 4.54 5.13 -6.18
CA LEU A 118 3.35 4.97 -7.01
C LEU A 118 3.24 3.53 -7.53
N GLY A 119 2.02 3.04 -7.68
CA GLY A 119 1.72 1.83 -8.45
C GLY A 119 0.97 2.21 -9.71
N ILE A 120 1.59 1.98 -10.87
CA ILE A 120 1.05 2.38 -12.18
C ILE A 120 0.83 1.13 -13.02
N HIS A 121 -0.35 1.05 -13.65
CA HIS A 121 -0.67 -0.02 -14.59
C HIS A 121 -0.58 0.53 -16.01
N LEU A 122 0.15 -0.17 -16.87
CA LEU A 122 0.33 0.16 -18.29
C LEU A 122 0.08 -1.10 -19.13
N LYS A 123 -0.10 -0.91 -20.44
CA LYS A 123 -0.18 -2.01 -21.41
C LYS A 123 1.21 -2.54 -21.76
N GLU A 124 2.10 -1.59 -22.05
CA GLU A 124 3.48 -1.80 -22.48
C GLU A 124 4.36 -0.75 -21.79
N PHE A 125 5.62 -1.07 -21.58
CA PHE A 125 6.56 -0.17 -20.93
C PHE A 125 7.95 -0.24 -21.58
N ASP A 126 8.49 0.92 -21.95
CA ASP A 126 9.81 1.05 -22.55
C ASP A 126 10.83 1.51 -21.50
N LEU A 127 11.54 0.52 -20.92
CA LEU A 127 12.57 0.74 -19.91
C LEU A 127 13.67 1.70 -20.38
N LYS A 128 13.96 1.78 -21.69
CA LYS A 128 15.04 2.66 -22.20
C LYS A 128 14.74 4.13 -21.94
N LYS A 129 13.47 4.52 -21.91
CA LYS A 129 13.06 5.90 -21.64
C LYS A 129 13.42 6.35 -20.23
N VAL A 130 13.45 5.43 -19.26
CA VAL A 130 13.72 5.75 -17.85
C VAL A 130 15.04 6.51 -17.71
N ASN A 131 16.13 5.94 -18.23
CA ASN A 131 17.46 6.54 -18.17
C ASN A 131 17.59 7.80 -19.04
N ILE A 132 16.90 7.84 -20.20
CA ILE A 132 16.87 9.02 -21.08
C ILE A 132 16.31 10.24 -20.33
N TYR A 133 15.27 10.02 -19.52
CA TYR A 133 14.62 11.06 -18.72
C TYR A 133 15.12 11.10 -17.27
N LYS A 134 16.37 10.67 -17.03
CA LYS A 134 17.09 10.78 -15.74
C LYS A 134 16.48 10.01 -14.56
N GLY A 135 15.51 9.14 -14.78
CA GLY A 135 15.12 8.14 -13.79
C GLY A 135 16.16 7.02 -13.71
N HIS A 136 15.96 6.10 -12.77
CA HIS A 136 16.82 4.94 -12.60
C HIS A 136 15.98 3.65 -12.61
N ILE A 137 16.54 2.57 -13.17
CA ILE A 137 15.92 1.25 -13.19
C ILE A 137 16.47 0.47 -12.00
N GLU A 138 15.62 0.21 -11.02
CA GLU A 138 15.99 -0.55 -9.82
C GLU A 138 15.93 -2.06 -10.08
N ASP A 139 14.92 -2.47 -10.85
CA ASP A 139 14.72 -3.86 -11.24
C ASP A 139 13.99 -3.92 -12.58
N GLU A 140 14.40 -4.83 -13.46
CA GLU A 140 13.89 -4.93 -14.83
C GLU A 140 12.50 -5.60 -14.87
N LEU A 141 11.91 -5.61 -16.08
CA LEU A 141 10.66 -6.30 -16.33
C LEU A 141 10.84 -7.80 -16.15
N ASP A 142 10.11 -8.36 -15.19
CA ASP A 142 10.10 -9.80 -14.92
C ASP A 142 8.71 -10.25 -14.47
N LYS A 143 8.46 -11.55 -14.64
CA LYS A 143 7.22 -12.21 -14.24
C LYS A 143 7.34 -12.75 -12.82
N ARG A 144 6.77 -12.03 -11.86
CA ARG A 144 6.89 -12.32 -10.43
C ARG A 144 5.62 -12.94 -9.86
N PRO A 145 5.74 -13.92 -8.95
CA PRO A 145 4.58 -14.50 -8.26
C PRO A 145 3.93 -13.45 -7.36
N ILE A 146 2.62 -13.59 -7.17
CA ILE A 146 1.85 -12.72 -6.27
C ILE A 146 1.20 -13.62 -5.22
N THR A 147 1.33 -13.25 -3.95
CA THR A 147 0.65 -13.96 -2.89
C THR A 147 -0.86 -13.68 -2.95
N ALA A 148 -1.66 -14.73 -2.77
CA ALA A 148 -3.11 -14.62 -2.70
C ALA A 148 -3.55 -13.63 -1.61
N CYS A 149 -4.60 -12.88 -1.87
CA CYS A 149 -5.16 -11.94 -0.91
C CYS A 149 -5.80 -12.67 0.27
N ILE A 150 -5.59 -12.12 1.47
CA ILE A 150 -6.31 -12.53 2.68
C ILE A 150 -7.71 -11.92 2.68
N LEU A 151 -7.80 -10.70 2.14
CA LEU A 151 -9.04 -10.00 1.88
C LEU A 151 -8.95 -9.38 0.48
N PRO A 152 -9.93 -9.55 -0.41
CA PRO A 152 -10.91 -10.64 -0.36
C PRO A 152 -10.21 -12.00 -0.25
N ASP A 153 -10.91 -13.00 0.31
CA ASP A 153 -10.36 -14.35 0.44
C ASP A 153 -10.14 -14.94 -0.96
N GLU A 154 -8.88 -15.12 -1.32
CA GLU A 154 -8.47 -15.70 -2.60
C GLU A 154 -7.89 -17.10 -2.39
N ASP A 155 -8.19 -18.00 -3.31
CA ASP A 155 -7.61 -19.34 -3.27
C ASP A 155 -6.07 -19.28 -3.35
N ALA A 156 -5.42 -19.70 -2.26
CA ALA A 156 -3.98 -19.74 -2.10
C ALA A 156 -3.31 -20.84 -2.96
N GLN A 157 -4.06 -21.82 -3.45
CA GLN A 157 -3.53 -22.85 -4.35
C GLN A 157 -3.39 -22.35 -5.78
N VAL A 158 -4.13 -21.30 -6.15
CA VAL A 158 -4.06 -20.69 -7.48
C VAL A 158 -2.83 -19.78 -7.54
N ARG A 159 -1.84 -20.20 -8.33
CA ARG A 159 -0.64 -19.38 -8.60
C ARG A 159 -1.01 -18.21 -9.51
N ARG A 160 -0.72 -17.00 -9.04
CA ARG A 160 -0.91 -15.74 -9.78
C ARG A 160 0.45 -15.09 -10.03
N PHE A 161 0.53 -14.33 -11.11
CA PHE A 161 1.77 -13.66 -11.51
C PHE A 161 1.47 -12.29 -12.07
N TRP A 162 2.35 -11.33 -11.80
CA TRP A 162 2.39 -10.05 -12.50
C TRP A 162 3.65 -9.97 -13.34
N THR A 163 3.58 -9.23 -14.44
CA THR A 163 4.77 -8.78 -15.14
C THR A 163 4.98 -7.33 -14.72
N ASN A 164 6.03 -7.06 -13.96
CA ASN A 164 6.28 -5.74 -13.38
C ASN A 164 7.76 -5.36 -13.41
N CYS A 165 8.07 -4.10 -13.14
CA CYS A 165 9.43 -3.59 -12.92
C CYS A 165 9.40 -2.47 -11.88
N PHE A 166 10.58 -2.12 -11.37
CA PHE A 166 10.75 -1.06 -10.37
C PHE A 166 11.71 -0.02 -10.90
N ILE A 167 11.25 1.23 -10.87
CA ILE A 167 12.02 2.37 -11.32
C ILE A 167 11.93 3.47 -10.26
N THR A 168 12.83 4.44 -10.34
CA THR A 168 12.73 5.69 -9.62
C THR A 168 12.64 6.85 -10.59
N ASP A 169 11.91 7.88 -10.18
CA ASP A 169 11.89 9.17 -10.88
C ASP A 169 13.24 9.92 -10.73
N PRO A 170 13.43 11.08 -11.36
CA PRO A 170 14.70 11.80 -11.31
C PRO A 170 15.17 12.22 -9.92
N ASP A 171 14.26 12.33 -8.95
CA ASP A 171 14.56 12.70 -7.57
C ASP A 171 14.74 11.47 -6.65
N GLY A 172 14.40 10.27 -7.13
CA GLY A 172 14.55 9.01 -6.40
C GLY A 172 13.25 8.43 -5.84
N TYR A 173 12.07 8.93 -6.24
CA TYR A 173 10.80 8.39 -5.80
C TYR A 173 10.46 7.07 -6.50
N GLY A 174 10.20 6.04 -5.70
CA GLY A 174 9.88 4.70 -6.20
C GLY A 174 8.58 4.64 -7.00
N ILE A 175 8.59 3.87 -8.08
CA ILE A 175 7.45 3.61 -8.94
C ILE A 175 7.46 2.12 -9.32
N GLU A 176 6.39 1.43 -8.99
CA GLU A 176 6.10 0.09 -9.50
C GLU A 176 5.25 0.21 -10.76
N VAL A 177 5.76 -0.35 -11.86
CA VAL A 177 5.02 -0.43 -13.13
C VAL A 177 4.58 -1.86 -13.35
N ILE A 178 3.27 -2.08 -13.50
CA ILE A 178 2.66 -3.39 -13.77
C ILE A 178 2.08 -3.39 -15.18
N LEU A 179 2.35 -4.46 -15.94
CA LEU A 179 1.79 -4.67 -17.27
C LEU A 179 0.51 -5.50 -17.17
N GLU A 180 -0.65 -4.84 -17.15
CA GLU A 180 -1.96 -5.50 -16.94
C GLU A 180 -3.13 -4.83 -17.69
N GLU A 181 -3.09 -3.51 -17.90
CA GLU A 181 -4.26 -2.73 -18.35
C GLU A 181 -4.01 -2.08 -19.71
N ASP A 182 -5.01 -2.08 -20.60
CA ASP A 182 -4.91 -1.40 -21.90
C ASP A 182 -4.84 0.14 -21.76
N VAL A 183 -5.46 0.68 -20.71
CA VAL A 183 -5.50 2.12 -20.42
C VAL A 183 -4.55 2.43 -19.25
N PRO A 184 -3.58 3.36 -19.42
CA PRO A 184 -2.71 3.79 -18.34
C PRO A 184 -3.50 4.26 -17.11
N LYS A 185 -3.10 3.79 -15.94
CA LYS A 185 -3.82 4.05 -14.70
C LYS A 185 -2.89 4.21 -13.50
N LEU A 186 -3.10 5.28 -12.73
CA LEU A 186 -2.53 5.41 -11.39
C LEU A 186 -3.34 4.55 -10.43
N ASN A 187 -2.92 3.30 -10.26
CA ASN A 187 -3.62 2.30 -9.47
C ASN A 187 -3.45 2.55 -7.97
N ARG A 188 -2.23 2.88 -7.52
CA ARG A 188 -1.91 2.99 -6.09
C ARG A 188 -1.06 4.20 -5.73
N ILE A 189 -1.36 4.76 -4.56
CA ILE A 189 -0.44 5.59 -3.78
C ILE A 189 0.02 4.73 -2.60
N ARG A 190 1.32 4.51 -2.46
CA ARG A 190 1.90 3.52 -1.53
C ARG A 190 2.68 4.24 -0.44
N LEU A 191 2.30 4.01 0.81
CA LEU A 191 2.94 4.54 2.02
C LEU A 191 3.34 3.38 2.93
N TYR A 192 4.29 3.63 3.84
CA TYR A 192 4.57 2.67 4.91
C TYR A 192 3.71 2.95 6.14
N THR A 193 3.62 1.98 7.04
CA THR A 193 3.02 2.13 8.37
C THR A 193 3.78 1.27 9.37
N THR A 194 3.89 1.76 10.60
CA THR A 194 4.40 0.97 11.75
C THR A 194 3.32 0.08 12.36
N SER A 195 2.06 0.22 11.96
CA SER A 195 0.94 -0.49 12.58
C SER A 195 -0.25 -0.55 11.63
N THR A 196 -0.52 -1.73 11.06
CA THR A 196 -1.72 -1.97 10.25
C THR A 196 -3.01 -1.71 11.04
N LYS A 197 -2.97 -1.92 12.36
CA LYS A 197 -4.08 -1.64 13.26
C LYS A 197 -4.35 -0.14 13.39
N ASP A 198 -3.32 0.68 13.54
CA ASP A 198 -3.48 2.13 13.63
C ASP A 198 -3.86 2.73 12.28
N SER A 199 -3.28 2.21 11.18
CA SER A 199 -3.74 2.51 9.82
C SER A 199 -5.23 2.21 9.64
N GLN A 200 -5.69 1.01 10.03
CA GLN A 200 -7.12 0.66 9.93
C GLN A 200 -7.99 1.55 10.82
N LYS A 201 -7.56 1.83 12.06
CA LYS A 201 -8.27 2.74 12.96
C LYS A 201 -8.42 4.13 12.32
N PHE A 202 -7.37 4.66 11.72
CA PHE A 202 -7.43 5.99 11.12
C PHE A 202 -8.24 6.01 9.82
N TYR A 203 -7.84 5.22 8.82
CA TYR A 203 -8.43 5.29 7.48
C TYR A 203 -9.82 4.65 7.40
N SER A 204 -10.06 3.54 8.09
CA SER A 204 -11.39 2.90 8.14
C SER A 204 -12.23 3.47 9.27
N ASP A 205 -11.78 3.34 10.53
CA ASP A 205 -12.68 3.60 11.66
C ASP A 205 -12.92 5.08 11.91
N ILE A 206 -12.00 5.98 11.55
CA ILE A 206 -12.18 7.43 11.71
C ILE A 206 -12.64 8.06 10.38
N LEU A 207 -11.89 7.84 9.29
CA LEU A 207 -12.20 8.47 8.00
C LEU A 207 -13.31 7.76 7.21
N GLY A 208 -13.69 6.53 7.57
CA GLY A 208 -14.79 5.81 6.93
C GLY A 208 -14.46 5.27 5.53
N MET A 209 -13.19 5.00 5.24
CA MET A 209 -12.77 4.28 4.04
C MET A 209 -12.99 2.78 4.20
N ASP A 210 -13.26 2.07 3.11
CA ASP A 210 -13.38 0.62 3.12
C ASP A 210 -11.98 -0.02 3.06
N LEU A 211 -11.70 -0.99 3.92
CA LEU A 211 -10.56 -1.89 3.80
C LEU A 211 -10.88 -2.91 2.70
N VAL A 212 -10.37 -2.69 1.50
CA VAL A 212 -10.76 -3.45 0.29
C VAL A 212 -9.84 -4.62 -0.01
N LYS A 213 -8.58 -4.56 0.44
CA LYS A 213 -7.63 -5.65 0.24
C LYS A 213 -6.64 -5.75 1.40
N ILE A 214 -6.23 -6.97 1.74
CA ILE A 214 -5.09 -7.30 2.61
C ILE A 214 -4.25 -8.33 1.86
N GLN A 215 -2.96 -8.05 1.71
CA GLN A 215 -2.04 -8.90 0.97
C GLN A 215 -0.68 -9.01 1.67
N SER A 216 -0.18 -10.23 1.80
CA SER A 216 1.20 -10.49 2.22
C SER A 216 2.14 -10.29 1.03
N HIS A 217 3.35 -9.82 1.30
CA HIS A 217 4.43 -9.68 0.32
C HIS A 217 5.64 -10.55 0.70
N LEU A 218 5.46 -11.55 1.56
CA LEU A 218 6.55 -12.41 2.02
C LEU A 218 7.14 -13.29 0.90
N GLU A 219 6.38 -13.62 -0.13
CA GLU A 219 6.92 -14.31 -1.33
C GLU A 219 7.49 -13.33 -2.37
N GLU A 220 7.34 -12.03 -2.09
CA GLU A 220 7.67 -10.88 -2.93
C GLU A 220 8.91 -10.13 -2.37
N ILE A 221 9.67 -10.72 -1.45
CA ILE A 221 10.81 -10.11 -0.73
C ILE A 221 11.97 -9.70 -1.67
N SER A 222 11.94 -10.08 -2.94
CA SER A 222 12.97 -9.70 -3.93
C SER A 222 12.91 -8.24 -4.39
N TYR A 223 11.97 -7.42 -3.92
CA TYR A 223 11.91 -6.01 -4.36
C TYR A 223 12.90 -5.11 -3.63
N PRO A 224 13.60 -4.19 -4.33
CA PRO A 224 14.55 -3.24 -3.74
C PRO A 224 13.99 -2.44 -2.56
N TRP A 225 12.66 -2.20 -2.56
CA TRP A 225 11.96 -1.37 -1.58
C TRP A 225 11.06 -2.18 -0.61
N ASN A 226 10.90 -3.50 -0.79
CA ASN A 226 10.07 -4.34 0.11
C ASN A 226 10.89 -5.07 1.18
N ILE A 227 12.17 -4.74 1.39
CA ILE A 227 12.98 -5.32 2.49
C ILE A 227 12.24 -5.20 3.83
N TYR A 228 11.45 -4.14 4.00
CA TYR A 228 10.64 -3.88 5.19
C TYR A 228 9.16 -4.22 5.01
N GLY A 229 8.64 -4.37 3.79
CA GLY A 229 7.21 -4.42 3.53
C GLY A 229 6.67 -5.85 3.45
N GLY A 230 6.22 -6.45 4.55
CA GLY A 230 5.75 -7.85 4.52
C GLY A 230 4.22 -8.03 4.41
N MET A 231 3.41 -7.01 4.73
CA MET A 231 1.95 -7.07 4.53
C MET A 231 1.37 -5.68 4.27
N SER A 232 0.48 -5.56 3.29
CA SER A 232 -0.16 -4.29 2.94
C SER A 232 -1.67 -4.32 3.17
N TYR A 233 -2.18 -3.20 3.65
CA TYR A 233 -3.61 -2.91 3.78
C TYR A 233 -4.00 -1.86 2.74
N TYR A 234 -5.11 -2.10 2.06
CA TYR A 234 -5.55 -1.27 0.94
C TYR A 234 -6.88 -0.62 1.28
N PHE A 235 -6.91 0.71 1.28
CA PHE A 235 -8.06 1.52 1.64
C PHE A 235 -8.61 2.24 0.41
N SER A 236 -9.93 2.15 0.22
CA SER A 236 -10.63 2.80 -0.88
C SER A 236 -12.13 2.92 -0.58
N ASN A 237 -12.89 3.64 -1.41
CA ASN A 237 -14.34 3.62 -1.38
C ASN A 237 -14.86 3.25 -2.76
N LYS A 238 -16.14 2.83 -2.81
CA LYS A 238 -16.85 2.56 -4.06
C LYS A 238 -16.72 3.74 -5.03
N ASN A 239 -16.15 3.47 -6.22
CA ASN A 239 -15.89 4.38 -7.35
C ASN A 239 -14.54 5.14 -7.35
N ASN A 240 -13.63 4.87 -6.41
CA ASN A 240 -12.27 5.39 -6.51
C ASN A 240 -11.46 4.56 -7.51
N SER A 241 -10.82 5.24 -8.46
CA SER A 241 -9.91 4.58 -9.42
C SER A 241 -8.55 4.25 -8.79
N THR A 242 -8.08 5.12 -7.89
CA THR A 242 -6.80 4.98 -7.18
C THR A 242 -7.04 4.49 -5.75
N ILE A 243 -6.24 3.53 -5.31
CA ILE A 243 -6.31 2.89 -3.99
C ILE A 243 -5.14 3.38 -3.13
N LEU A 244 -5.38 3.61 -1.85
CA LEU A 244 -4.33 3.91 -0.89
C LEU A 244 -3.78 2.60 -0.31
N GLN A 245 -2.48 2.33 -0.48
CA GLN A 245 -1.80 1.16 0.06
C GLN A 245 -0.91 1.56 1.24
N LEU A 246 -1.11 0.91 2.39
CA LEU A 246 -0.29 1.06 3.59
C LEU A 246 0.47 -0.25 3.80
N ALA A 247 1.77 -0.25 3.48
CA ALA A 247 2.67 -1.38 3.65
C ALA A 247 3.27 -1.37 5.06
N TYR A 248 3.07 -2.44 5.81
CA TYR A 248 3.65 -2.58 7.14
C TYR A 248 5.16 -2.74 7.06
N ALA A 249 5.88 -1.81 7.68
CA ALA A 249 7.34 -1.85 7.85
C ALA A 249 7.68 -2.80 9.01
N TYR A 250 8.08 -4.02 8.68
CA TYR A 250 8.55 -5.03 9.64
C TYR A 250 9.78 -4.52 10.39
N ASP A 251 9.82 -4.85 11.68
CA ASP A 251 10.90 -4.52 12.62
C ASP A 251 11.17 -3.02 12.82
N GLU A 252 10.33 -2.14 12.25
CA GLU A 252 10.42 -0.69 12.40
C GLU A 252 9.42 -0.15 13.42
N ASN A 253 9.94 0.39 14.52
CA ASN A 253 9.13 1.04 15.55
C ASN A 253 8.79 2.49 15.18
N LYS A 254 9.46 3.07 14.17
CA LYS A 254 9.27 4.45 13.75
C LYS A 254 9.66 4.63 12.29
N LEU A 255 8.83 5.34 11.52
CA LEU A 255 9.14 5.66 10.14
C LEU A 255 10.21 6.76 10.04
N HIS A 256 11.19 6.54 9.16
CA HIS A 256 12.09 7.57 8.67
C HIS A 256 11.38 8.37 7.58
N MET A 257 10.65 9.42 8.00
CA MET A 257 9.73 10.18 7.12
C MET A 257 10.44 11.14 6.15
N GLY A 258 11.69 11.50 6.41
CA GLY A 258 12.37 12.57 5.66
C GLY A 258 11.61 13.90 5.74
N ASN A 259 11.71 14.72 4.70
CA ASN A 259 11.00 16.01 4.60
C ASN A 259 10.49 16.34 3.19
N SER A 260 10.50 15.34 2.30
CA SER A 260 10.16 15.50 0.88
C SER A 260 8.66 15.33 0.60
N LEU A 261 7.97 14.48 1.36
CA LEU A 261 6.55 14.22 1.21
C LEU A 261 5.71 15.40 1.72
N GLY A 262 4.71 15.80 0.94
CA GLY A 262 3.72 16.82 1.27
C GLY A 262 2.48 16.21 1.92
N ASN A 263 1.30 16.54 1.38
CA ASN A 263 0.02 16.06 1.88
C ASN A 263 -0.55 14.93 1.02
N LEU A 264 -1.11 13.91 1.66
CA LEU A 264 -2.12 13.04 1.03
C LEU A 264 -3.44 13.80 1.00
N ILE A 265 -4.04 13.92 -0.18
CA ILE A 265 -5.27 14.67 -0.40
C ILE A 265 -6.44 13.71 -0.49
N LEU A 266 -7.38 13.85 0.45
CA LEU A 266 -8.61 13.07 0.51
C LEU A 266 -9.80 14.03 0.43
N SER A 267 -10.83 13.69 -0.35
CA SER A 267 -12.04 14.51 -0.46
C SER A 267 -13.30 13.81 0.01
N PHE A 268 -14.15 14.58 0.68
CA PHE A 268 -15.33 14.11 1.39
C PHE A 268 -16.58 14.90 1.04
N GLN A 269 -17.75 14.25 1.12
CA GLN A 269 -19.04 14.90 0.92
C GLN A 269 -19.49 15.76 2.10
N ASP A 270 -19.01 15.50 3.31
CA ASP A 270 -19.40 16.22 4.52
C ASP A 270 -18.20 16.36 5.46
N LEU A 271 -17.46 17.46 5.30
CA LEU A 271 -16.34 17.79 6.18
C LEU A 271 -16.76 18.13 7.61
N ASN A 272 -17.97 18.65 7.84
CA ASN A 272 -18.39 19.08 9.17
C ASN A 272 -18.59 17.88 10.11
N THR A 273 -19.26 16.84 9.61
CA THR A 273 -19.42 15.59 10.37
C THR A 273 -18.08 14.90 10.57
N LEU A 274 -17.19 14.93 9.56
CA LEU A 274 -15.84 14.38 9.68
C LEU A 274 -15.01 15.11 10.73
N GLU A 275 -15.06 16.45 10.76
CA GLU A 275 -14.37 17.28 11.76
C GLU A 275 -14.79 16.91 13.18
N LYS A 276 -16.08 16.69 13.41
CA LYS A 276 -16.60 16.24 14.71
C LYS A 276 -16.01 14.88 15.09
N ARG A 277 -16.00 13.92 14.16
CA ARG A 277 -15.45 12.57 14.40
C ARG A 277 -13.95 12.59 14.68
N LEU A 278 -13.20 13.46 14.01
CA LEU A 278 -11.78 13.68 14.26
C LEU A 278 -11.54 14.21 15.69
N LYS A 279 -12.33 15.19 16.14
CA LYS A 279 -12.26 15.73 17.51
C LYS A 279 -12.62 14.68 18.56
N GLU A 280 -13.66 13.89 18.34
CA GLU A 280 -14.06 12.79 19.24
C GLU A 280 -12.96 11.73 19.40
N ASN A 281 -12.11 11.56 18.38
CA ASN A 281 -10.97 10.66 18.40
C ASN A 281 -9.66 11.34 18.82
N ASN A 282 -9.72 12.56 19.38
CA ASN A 282 -8.57 13.35 19.82
C ASN A 282 -7.52 13.63 18.73
N ILE A 283 -7.94 13.69 17.46
CA ILE A 283 -7.05 14.04 16.35
C ILE A 283 -6.87 15.56 16.31
N LYS A 284 -5.61 16.01 16.26
CA LYS A 284 -5.29 17.44 16.15
C LYS A 284 -5.66 17.94 14.76
N ILE A 285 -6.44 19.02 14.72
CA ILE A 285 -6.94 19.64 13.49
C ILE A 285 -6.30 21.01 13.31
N ILE A 286 -5.79 21.26 12.10
CA ILE A 286 -5.34 22.57 11.63
C ILE A 286 -6.28 22.98 10.49
N LYS A 287 -6.90 24.15 10.58
CA LYS A 287 -7.75 24.67 9.51
C LYS A 287 -6.95 25.67 8.68
N SER A 288 -6.98 25.52 7.36
CA SER A 288 -6.30 26.43 6.42
C SER A 288 -7.16 26.59 5.18
N ASN A 289 -7.57 27.82 4.83
CA ASN A 289 -8.30 28.15 3.60
C ASN A 289 -9.54 27.27 3.30
N GLY A 290 -10.29 26.86 4.33
CA GLY A 290 -11.47 25.99 4.17
C GLY A 290 -11.14 24.50 4.04
N GLU A 291 -9.86 24.13 4.12
CA GLU A 291 -9.37 22.75 4.20
C GLU A 291 -9.05 22.37 5.64
N ILE A 292 -9.15 21.07 5.94
CA ILE A 292 -8.77 20.50 7.24
C ILE A 292 -7.48 19.70 7.04
N ILE A 293 -6.42 20.10 7.74
CA ILE A 293 -5.15 19.37 7.76
C ILE A 293 -5.06 18.64 9.10
N VAL A 294 -4.83 17.33 9.02
CA VAL A 294 -4.58 16.46 10.17
C VAL A 294 -3.31 15.67 9.94
N LYS A 295 -2.82 15.02 11.00
CA LYS A 295 -1.85 13.95 10.86
C LYS A 295 -2.54 12.61 11.10
N ASP A 296 -2.16 11.60 10.33
CA ASP A 296 -2.51 10.22 10.69
C ASP A 296 -1.68 9.75 11.89
N LEU A 297 -1.85 8.47 12.25
CA LEU A 297 -1.22 7.90 13.44
C LEU A 297 0.27 7.58 13.26
N ASP A 298 0.76 7.49 12.01
CA ASP A 298 2.19 7.37 11.69
C ASP A 298 2.86 8.75 11.48
N GLY A 299 2.06 9.81 11.29
CA GLY A 299 2.51 11.20 11.22
C GLY A 299 2.47 11.82 9.82
N TYR A 300 1.88 11.15 8.82
CA TYR A 300 1.65 11.70 7.49
C TYR A 300 0.68 12.88 7.55
N ASN A 301 0.94 13.91 6.75
CA ASN A 301 0.01 15.03 6.63
C ASN A 301 -1.13 14.64 5.69
N ILE A 302 -2.37 14.77 6.17
CA ILE A 302 -3.58 14.47 5.40
C ILE A 302 -4.37 15.77 5.26
N CYS A 303 -4.56 16.21 4.02
CA CYS A 303 -5.43 17.34 3.69
C CYS A 303 -6.80 16.83 3.26
N LEU A 304 -7.83 17.21 4.02
CA LEU A 304 -9.21 16.83 3.82
C LEU A 304 -9.95 17.97 3.14
N LYS A 305 -10.47 17.70 1.95
CA LYS A 305 -11.19 18.68 1.11
C LYS A 305 -12.66 18.33 0.99
N GLN A 306 -13.49 19.36 0.79
CA GLN A 306 -14.89 19.17 0.45
C GLN A 306 -14.98 18.83 -1.04
N ILE A 307 -15.73 17.77 -1.40
CA ILE A 307 -15.99 17.46 -2.81
C ILE A 307 -16.73 18.63 -3.44
N THR A 308 -16.06 19.33 -4.35
CA THR A 308 -16.68 20.34 -5.19
C THR A 308 -17.44 19.62 -6.30
N LYS A 309 -18.78 19.68 -6.25
CA LYS A 309 -19.57 19.32 -7.43
C LYS A 309 -19.20 20.31 -8.53
N LEU A 310 -18.58 19.83 -9.61
CA LEU A 310 -18.51 20.58 -10.86
C LEU A 310 -19.94 21.03 -11.17
N LYS A 311 -20.17 22.35 -11.19
CA LYS A 311 -21.39 22.91 -11.76
C LYS A 311 -21.46 22.35 -13.17
N LYS A 312 -22.43 21.48 -13.46
CA LYS A 312 -22.75 21.09 -14.83
C LYS A 312 -22.90 22.40 -15.61
N GLY A 313 -21.95 22.64 -16.51
CA GLY A 313 -22.05 23.74 -17.46
C GLY A 313 -23.42 23.65 -18.09
N THR A 314 -24.18 24.71 -17.97
CA THR A 314 -25.45 24.88 -18.66
C THR A 314 -25.11 24.98 -20.13
N THR A 315 -25.15 23.84 -20.84
CA THR A 315 -25.26 23.84 -22.29
C THR A 315 -26.63 24.45 -22.61
N LYS A 316 -26.66 25.76 -22.82
CA LYS A 316 -27.75 26.40 -23.54
C LYS A 316 -27.40 26.32 -25.02
N LEU A 317 -28.17 25.45 -25.69
CA LEU A 317 -28.56 25.38 -27.11
C LEU A 317 -27.58 25.91 -28.15
#